data_AF-A0A7C1A4A8-F1
#
_entry.id   AF-A0A7C1A4A8-F1
#
_cell.length_a   1.000
_cell.length_b   1.000
_cell.length_c   1.000
_cell.angle_alpha   90.00
_cell.angle_beta   90.00
_cell.angle_gamma   90.00
#
_symmetry.space_group_name_H-M   'P 1'
#
loop_
_entity.id
_entity.type
_entity.pdbx_description
1 polymer ?
#
loop_
_entity_poly.entity_id
_entity_poly.type
_entity_poly.pdbx_seq_one_letter_code
_entity_poly.pdbx_strand_id
1 'polypeptide(L)'
;FSYYGKLYISENAILDIIIYILKDFKEVVKLGKSQINIKDDGILVNLNLILLYGENIQQVGLKIQKCLKKELEYITGINIILINIFVYDLKY
;
A
#
# COMPACT_ATOMS: atom_id res chain seq x y z
N PHE A 1 6.47 27.10 -4.17
CA PHE A 1 5.99 25.78 -3.72
C PHE A 1 6.65 25.43 -2.39
N SER A 2 5.86 25.10 -1.36
CA SER A 2 6.37 24.76 -0.02
C SER A 2 6.89 23.32 0.06
N TYR A 3 7.79 23.05 1.00
CA TYR A 3 8.34 21.71 1.27
C TYR A 3 7.22 20.68 1.55
N TYR A 4 6.27 21.03 2.42
CA TYR A 4 5.10 20.20 2.73
C TYR A 4 4.19 19.92 1.51
N GLY A 5 4.07 20.89 0.59
CA GLY A 5 3.31 20.68 -0.65
C GLY A 5 3.94 19.61 -1.55
N LYS A 6 5.27 19.58 -1.65
CA LYS A 6 5.99 18.55 -2.42
C LYS A 6 5.86 17.16 -1.78
N LEU A 7 5.95 17.08 -0.45
CA LEU A 7 5.75 15.83 0.28
C LEU A 7 4.34 15.28 0.08
N TYR A 8 3.31 16.12 0.23
CA TYR A 8 1.93 15.71 0.04
C TYR A 8 1.66 15.18 -1.38
N ILE A 9 2.22 15.85 -2.41
CA ILE A 9 2.13 15.36 -3.80
C ILE A 9 2.82 13.98 -3.93
N SER A 10 3.96 13.79 -3.29
CA SER A 10 4.72 12.53 -3.33
C SER A 10 3.97 11.39 -2.65
N GLU A 11 3.34 11.64 -1.49
CA GLU A 11 2.50 10.66 -0.79
C GLU A 11 1.30 10.22 -1.65
N ASN A 12 0.62 11.16 -2.30
CA ASN A 12 -0.51 10.85 -3.18
C ASN A 12 -0.06 10.05 -4.41
N ALA A 13 1.08 10.39 -5.01
CA ALA A 13 1.62 9.62 -6.13
C ALA A 13 1.93 8.16 -5.73
N ILE A 14 2.49 7.94 -4.53
CA ILE A 14 2.73 6.59 -4.00
C ILE A 14 1.40 5.86 -3.76
N LEU A 15 0.39 6.53 -3.20
CA LEU A 15 -0.95 5.95 -3.02
C LEU A 15 -1.60 5.56 -4.35
N ASP A 16 -1.46 6.37 -5.40
CA ASP A 16 -2.00 6.06 -6.72
C ASP A 16 -1.35 4.81 -7.33
N ILE A 17 -0.03 4.65 -7.15
CA ILE A 17 0.68 3.43 -7.57
C ILE A 17 0.18 2.22 -6.78
N ILE A 18 0.00 2.34 -5.46
CA ILE A 18 -0.55 1.27 -4.63
C ILE A 18 -1.95 0.87 -5.11
N ILE A 19 -2.82 1.86 -5.37
CA ILE A 19 -4.18 1.61 -5.87
C ILE A 19 -4.13 0.88 -7.23
N TYR A 20 -3.20 1.27 -8.11
CA TYR A 20 -3.02 0.61 -9.40
C TYR A 20 -2.63 -0.86 -9.23
N ILE A 21 -1.61 -1.16 -8.41
CA ILE A 21 -1.13 -2.53 -8.18
C ILE A 21 -2.20 -3.39 -7.48
N LEU A 22 -2.96 -2.82 -6.54
CA LEU A 22 -3.99 -3.57 -5.81
C LEU A 22 -5.13 -4.06 -6.72
N LYS A 23 -5.30 -3.51 -7.93
CA LYS A 23 -6.32 -3.98 -8.89
C LYS A 23 -6.06 -5.42 -9.38
N ASP A 24 -4.83 -5.90 -9.30
CA ASP A 24 -4.49 -7.27 -9.69
C ASP A 24 -4.87 -8.31 -8.62
N PHE A 25 -5.24 -7.85 -7.42
CA PHE A 25 -5.65 -8.70 -6.29
C PHE A 25 -7.17 -8.76 -6.20
N LYS A 26 -7.75 -9.84 -6.73
CA LYS A 26 -9.20 -10.08 -6.68
C LYS A 26 -9.74 -10.17 -5.27
N GLU A 27 -8.89 -10.59 -4.33
CA GLU A 27 -9.19 -10.70 -2.91
C GLU A 27 -9.38 -9.34 -2.22
N VAL A 28 -8.90 -8.25 -2.83
CA VAL A 28 -9.00 -6.89 -2.27
C VAL A 28 -10.28 -6.21 -2.79
N VAL A 29 -11.22 -5.97 -1.88
CA VAL A 29 -12.49 -5.32 -2.20
C VAL A 29 -12.35 -3.81 -2.19
N LYS A 30 -11.61 -3.27 -1.21
CA LYS A 30 -11.45 -1.82 -1.05
C LYS A 30 -10.19 -1.47 -0.28
N LEU A 31 -9.53 -0.39 -0.72
CA LEU A 31 -8.55 0.35 0.06
C LEU A 31 -9.26 1.40 0.94
N GLY A 32 -9.09 1.29 2.26
CA GLY A 32 -9.50 2.27 3.25
C GLY A 32 -8.48 3.40 3.41
N LYS A 33 -8.69 4.27 4.40
CA LYS A 33 -7.76 5.37 4.70
C LYS A 33 -6.39 4.80 5.03
N SER A 34 -5.41 5.08 4.19
CA SER A 34 -4.05 4.56 4.29
C SER A 34 -3.07 5.71 4.46
N GLN A 35 -1.89 5.41 5.00
CA GLN A 35 -0.88 6.42 5.31
C GLN A 35 0.47 6.02 4.73
N ILE A 36 1.11 6.98 4.07
CA ILE A 36 2.49 6.89 3.61
C ILE A 36 3.32 7.77 4.53
N ASN A 37 4.44 7.25 5.03
CA ASN A 37 5.38 8.01 5.83
C ASN A 37 6.75 7.93 5.17
N ILE A 38 7.17 9.06 4.59
CA ILE A 38 8.44 9.21 3.89
C ILE A 38 9.49 9.62 4.92
N LYS A 39 10.54 8.82 5.03
CA LYS A 39 11.71 9.04 5.87
C LYS A 39 12.96 9.14 5.02
N ASP A 40 14.06 9.59 5.63
CA ASP A 40 15.35 9.72 4.95
C ASP A 40 15.89 8.37 4.45
N ASP A 41 15.56 7.27 5.13
CA ASP A 41 16.02 5.91 4.82
C ASP A 41 15.03 5.09 3.96
N GLY A 42 13.89 5.68 3.59
CA GLY A 42 12.87 5.04 2.74
C GLY A 42 11.44 5.31 3.18
N ILE A 43 10.52 4.47 2.72
CA ILE A 43 9.07 4.66 2.91
C ILE A 43 8.50 3.57 3.83
N LEU A 44 7.64 4.00 4.76
CA LEU A 44 6.75 3.13 5.53
C LEU A 44 5.32 3.29 5.02
N VAL A 45 4.67 2.16 4.73
CA VAL A 45 3.31 2.12 4.20
C VAL A 45 2.39 1.44 5.21
N ASN A 46 1.30 2.11 5.59
CA ASN A 46 0.23 1.52 6.40
C ASN A 46 -1.05 1.46 5.57
N LEU A 47 -1.49 0.24 5.25
CA LEU A 47 -2.67 -0.02 4.43
C LEU A 47 -3.82 -0.54 5.27
N ASN A 48 -4.99 0.06 5.07
CA ASN A 48 -6.25 -0.46 5.60
C ASN A 48 -7.02 -1.11 4.45
N LEU A 49 -7.31 -2.40 4.55
CA LEU A 49 -7.96 -3.16 3.48
C LEU A 49 -9.28 -3.78 3.95
N ILE A 50 -10.23 -3.84 3.02
CA ILE A 50 -11.37 -4.74 3.07
C ILE A 50 -11.09 -5.88 2.11
N LEU A 51 -11.15 -7.11 2.60
CA LEU A 51 -10.92 -8.32 1.80
C LEU A 51 -12.21 -9.10 1.54
N LEU A 52 -12.17 -9.97 0.54
CA LEU A 52 -13.22 -10.96 0.32
C LEU A 52 -13.23 -12.00 1.45
N TYR A 53 -14.42 -12.35 1.92
CA TYR A 53 -14.61 -13.41 2.90
C TYR A 53 -14.28 -14.79 2.29
N GLY A 54 -13.75 -15.69 3.11
CA GLY A 54 -13.35 -17.04 2.67
C GLY A 54 -11.90 -17.16 2.20
N GLU A 55 -11.22 -16.02 2.01
CA GLU A 55 -9.79 -15.98 1.65
C GLU A 55 -8.87 -16.18 2.87
N ASN A 56 -7.70 -16.77 2.64
CA ASN A 56 -6.67 -16.85 3.68
C ASN A 56 -5.99 -15.48 3.85
N ILE A 57 -6.46 -14.71 4.83
CA ILE A 57 -6.01 -13.34 5.11
C ILE A 57 -4.48 -13.24 5.25
N GLN A 58 -3.84 -14.19 5.93
CA GLN A 58 -2.40 -14.18 6.14
C GLN A 58 -1.65 -14.36 4.82
N GLN A 59 -2.07 -15.32 4.00
CA GLN A 59 -1.46 -15.58 2.69
C GLN A 59 -1.69 -14.41 1.73
N VAL A 60 -2.90 -13.86 1.68
CA VAL A 60 -3.23 -12.68 0.86
C VAL A 60 -2.40 -11.47 1.29
N GLY A 61 -2.34 -11.19 2.59
CA GLY A 61 -1.51 -10.12 3.14
C GLY A 61 -0.03 -10.25 2.74
N LEU A 62 0.55 -11.45 2.90
CA LEU A 62 1.94 -11.71 2.51
C LEU A 62 2.18 -11.53 0.99
N LYS A 63 1.24 -11.96 0.15
CA LYS A 63 1.31 -11.76 -1.30
C LYS A 63 1.28 -10.27 -1.65
N ILE A 64 0.36 -9.51 -1.06
CA ILE A 64 0.23 -8.06 -1.27
C ILE A 64 1.50 -7.34 -0.81
N GLN A 65 2.02 -7.65 0.39
CA GLN A 65 3.26 -7.05 0.90
C GLN A 65 4.44 -7.27 -0.04
N LYS A 66 4.65 -8.51 -0.52
CA LYS A 66 5.75 -8.85 -1.42
C LYS A 66 5.63 -8.14 -2.77
N CYS A 67 4.43 -8.13 -3.34
CA CYS A 67 4.17 -7.47 -4.63
C CYS A 67 4.37 -5.96 -4.52
N LEU A 68 3.70 -5.32 -3.55
CA LEU A 68 3.81 -3.87 -3.36
C LEU A 68 5.24 -3.44 -3.08
N LYS A 69 5.98 -4.14 -2.23
CA LYS A 69 7.38 -3.81 -1.97
C LYS A 69 8.19 -3.84 -3.27
N LYS A 70 8.12 -4.93 -4.03
CA LYS A 70 8.87 -5.08 -5.28
C LYS A 70 8.50 -4.00 -6.31
N GLU A 71 7.21 -3.80 -6.56
CA GLU A 71 6.74 -2.89 -7.60
C GLU A 71 6.95 -1.42 -7.22
N LEU A 72 6.76 -1.05 -5.95
CA LEU A 72 7.04 0.33 -5.50
C LEU A 72 8.53 0.66 -5.57
N GLU A 73 9.41 -0.26 -5.13
CA GLU A 73 10.86 -0.07 -5.26
C GLU A 73 11.28 0.05 -6.73
N TYR A 74 10.68 -0.78 -7.60
CA TYR A 74 10.96 -0.77 -9.04
C TYR A 74 10.50 0.52 -9.72
N ILE A 75 9.27 0.99 -9.45
CA ILE A 75 8.69 2.16 -10.11
C ILE A 75 9.31 3.46 -9.59
N THR A 76 9.55 3.55 -8.29
CA THR A 76 9.98 4.82 -7.66
C THR A 76 11.49 4.93 -7.46
N GLY A 77 12.21 3.80 -7.45
CA GLY A 77 13.63 3.76 -7.08
C GLY A 77 13.89 4.03 -5.60
N ILE A 78 12.84 4.07 -4.76
CA ILE A 78 12.94 4.35 -3.32
C ILE A 78 12.83 3.04 -2.53
N ASN A 79 13.65 2.89 -1.50
CA ASN A 79 13.60 1.76 -0.57
C ASN A 79 12.28 1.70 0.20
N ILE A 80 11.61 0.54 0.22
CA ILE A 80 10.41 0.33 1.03
C ILE A 80 10.79 -0.43 2.29
N ILE A 81 10.78 0.28 3.42
CA ILE A 81 11.23 -0.25 4.71
C ILE A 81 10.23 -1.28 5.23
N LEU A 82 8.94 -0.93 5.22
CA LEU A 82 7.88 -1.76 5.78
C LEU A 82 6.53 -1.46 5.11
N ILE A 83 5.73 -2.50 4.96
CA ILE A 83 4.32 -2.40 4.57
C ILE A 83 3.51 -3.10 5.66
N ASN A 84 2.72 -2.36 6.42
CA ASN A 84 1.76 -2.90 7.36
C ASN A 84 0.40 -3.02 6.67
N ILE A 85 -0.24 -4.19 6.81
CA ILE A 85 -1.59 -4.42 6.30
C ILE A 85 -2.50 -4.66 7.49
N PHE A 86 -3.53 -3.83 7.62
CA PHE A 86 -4.61 -4.00 8.57
C PHE A 86 -5.90 -4.31 7.81
N VAL A 87 -6.44 -5.50 8.05
CA VAL A 87 -7.73 -5.93 7.50
C VAL A 87 -8.79 -5.63 8.53
N TYR A 88 -9.66 -4.67 8.23
CA TYR A 88 -10.62 -4.13 9.21
C TYR A 88 -12.07 -4.56 8.95
N ASP A 89 -12.34 -5.13 7.78
CA ASP A 89 -13.66 -5.65 7.40
C ASP A 89 -13.51 -6.76 6.34
N LEU A 90 -14.50 -7.63 6.25
CA LEU A 90 -14.59 -8.71 5.26
C LEU A 90 -15.94 -8.64 4.54
N LYS A 91 -15.94 -8.77 3.22
CA LYS A 91 -17.16 -8.72 2.39
C LYS A 91 -17.43 -10.02 1.67
N TYR A 92 -18.71 -10.39 1.64
CA TYR A 92 -19.26 -11.52 0.87
C TYR A 92 -19.47 -11.13 -0.58
#